data_AF-A0A2G6GFJ7-F1
#
_entry.id   AF-A0A2G6GFJ7-F1
#
_cell.length_a   1.000
_cell.length_b   1.000
_cell.length_c   1.000
_cell.angle_alpha   90.00
_cell.angle_beta   90.00
_cell.angle_gamma   90.00
#
_symmetry.space_group_name_H-M   'P 1'
#
loop_
_entity.id
_entity.type
_entity.pdbx_description
1 polymer ?
#
loop_
_entity_poly.entity_id
_entity_poly.type
_entity_poly.pdbx_seq_one_letter_code
_entity_poly.pdbx_strand_id
1 'polypeptide(L)' 'WINGGFMLFEREALDLMRAKENVNLETDVLPALAAQGELMIYRHTGFWQSMNTMKDTMLLEKIWQKNPPWKVWEE' A
#
# COMPACT_ATOMS: atom_id res chain seq x y z
N TRP A 1 2.98 -4.94 12.36
CA TRP A 1 3.20 -4.50 10.97
C TRP A 1 1.96 -4.84 10.18
N ILE A 2 1.58 -3.99 9.23
CA ILE A 2 0.45 -4.21 8.32
C ILE A 2 0.92 -3.95 6.89
N ASN A 3 0.16 -4.42 5.91
CA ASN A 3 0.36 -4.04 4.52
C ASN A 3 -0.02 -2.56 4.33
N GLY A 4 0.95 -1.73 3.96
CA GLY A 4 0.78 -0.29 3.78
C GLY A 4 0.35 0.14 2.37
N GLY A 5 0.15 -0.81 1.44
CA GLY A 5 -0.37 -0.57 0.09
C GLY A 5 0.66 -0.14 -0.97
N PHE A 6 1.89 0.18 -0.58
CA PHE A 6 2.97 0.50 -1.52
C PHE A 6 3.72 -0.77 -1.92
N MET A 7 3.63 -1.15 -3.18
CA MET A 7 4.15 -2.42 -3.69
C MET A 7 5.01 -2.20 -4.93
N LEU A 8 6.03 -3.04 -5.08
CA LEU A 8 6.84 -3.17 -6.28
C LEU A 8 6.64 -4.60 -6.79
N PHE A 9 6.33 -4.72 -8.08
CA PHE A 9 6.11 -6.01 -8.73
C PHE A 9 7.02 -6.14 -9.94
N GLU A 10 7.58 -7.33 -10.12
CA GLU A 10 8.07 -7.75 -11.43
C GLU A 10 6.90 -7.91 -12.40
N ARG A 11 7.16 -7.74 -13.70
CA ARG A 11 6.10 -7.69 -14.71
C ARG A 11 5.30 -8.99 -14.78
N GLU A 12 5.95 -10.11 -14.53
CA GLU A 12 5.40 -11.46 -14.50
C GLU A 12 4.29 -11.60 -13.44
N ALA A 13 4.32 -10.82 -12.36
CA ALA A 13 3.25 -10.83 -11.35
C ALA A 13 1.90 -10.35 -11.92
N LEU A 14 1.90 -9.59 -13.03
CA LEU A 14 0.68 -9.17 -13.71
C LEU A 14 -0.07 -10.35 -14.35
N ASP A 15 0.60 -11.47 -14.64
CA ASP A 15 -0.04 -12.65 -15.20
C ASP A 15 -1.00 -13.28 -14.17
N LEU A 16 -0.64 -13.27 -12.88
CA LEU A 16 -1.53 -13.68 -11.78
C LEU A 16 -2.74 -12.75 -11.65
N MET A 17 -2.55 -11.45 -11.86
CA MET A 17 -3.63 -10.45 -11.81
C MET A 17 -4.61 -10.60 -12.98
N ARG A 18 -4.20 -11.21 -14.08
CA ARG A 18 -5.00 -11.41 -15.30
C ARG A 18 -5.55 -12.83 -15.45
N ALA A 19 -5.29 -13.71 -14.48
CA ALA A 19 -5.62 -15.13 -14.59
C ALA A 19 -7.13 -15.42 -14.67
N LYS A 20 -7.98 -14.52 -14.15
CA LYS A 20 -9.45 -14.61 -14.20
C LYS A 20 -10.09 -13.22 -14.14
N GLU A 21 -11.40 -13.13 -14.35
CA GLU A 21 -12.15 -11.91 -14.02
C GLU A 21 -12.21 -11.70 -12.50
N ASN A 22 -12.20 -10.43 -12.07
CA ASN A 22 -12.32 -10.02 -10.67
C ASN A 22 -11.26 -10.60 -9.71
N VAL A 23 -10.00 -10.68 -10.14
CA VAL A 23 -8.88 -11.04 -9.25
C VAL A 23 -8.71 -9.96 -8.18
N ASN A 24 -8.70 -10.37 -6.91
CA ASN A 24 -8.41 -9.51 -5.77
C ASN A 24 -6.91 -9.63 -5.40
N LEU A 25 -6.24 -8.50 -5.27
CA LEU A 25 -4.80 -8.47 -4.98
C LEU A 25 -4.51 -9.09 -3.61
N GLU A 26 -5.24 -8.70 -2.58
CA GLU A 26 -5.03 -9.09 -1.19
C GLU A 26 -5.42 -10.53 -0.89
N THR A 27 -6.43 -11.08 -1.55
CA THR A 27 -6.97 -12.42 -1.26
C THR A 27 -6.63 -13.49 -2.29
N ASP A 28 -6.26 -13.13 -3.52
CA ASP A 28 -5.85 -14.09 -4.54
C ASP A 28 -4.33 -14.03 -4.80
N VAL A 29 -3.79 -12.85 -5.13
CA VAL A 29 -2.43 -12.72 -5.67
C VAL A 29 -1.35 -12.73 -4.60
N LEU A 30 -1.47 -11.89 -3.58
CA LEU A 30 -0.47 -11.83 -2.50
C LEU A 30 -0.35 -13.17 -1.75
N PRO A 31 -1.43 -13.90 -1.44
CA PRO A 31 -1.33 -15.24 -0.86
C PRO A 31 -0.65 -16.25 -1.79
N ALA A 32 -0.91 -16.18 -3.11
CA ALA A 32 -0.25 -17.05 -4.08
C ALA A 32 1.27 -16.80 -4.16
N LEU A 33 1.68 -15.53 -4.20
CA LEU A 33 3.09 -15.15 -4.17
C LEU A 33 3.77 -15.55 -2.86
N ALA A 34 3.08 -15.37 -1.73
CA ALA A 34 3.59 -15.80 -0.42
C ALA A 34 3.79 -17.33 -0.35
N ALA A 35 2.84 -18.10 -0.88
CA ALA A 35 2.94 -19.57 -0.96
C ALA A 35 4.09 -20.03 -1.86
N GLN A 36 4.47 -19.22 -2.86
CA GLN A 36 5.61 -19.47 -3.74
C GLN A 36 6.95 -18.98 -3.17
N GLY A 37 6.95 -18.25 -2.04
CA GLY A 37 8.15 -17.62 -1.49
C GLY A 37 8.58 -16.33 -2.20
N GLU A 38 7.72 -15.80 -3.07
CA GLU A 38 7.97 -14.63 -3.93
C GLU A 38 7.42 -13.32 -3.33
N LEU A 39 6.81 -13.37 -2.14
CA LEU A 39 6.35 -12.17 -1.44
C LEU A 39 7.36 -11.73 -0.38
N MET A 40 7.99 -10.59 -0.63
CA MET A 40 8.93 -9.96 0.30
C MET A 40 8.29 -8.76 1.01
N ILE A 41 8.77 -8.45 2.22
CA ILE A 41 8.25 -7.34 3.03
C ILE A 41 9.35 -6.31 3.25
N TYR A 42 9.05 -5.05 2.90
CA TYR A 42 9.86 -3.90 3.31
C TYR A 42 9.24 -3.23 4.54
N ARG A 43 10.04 -3.06 5.60
CA ARG A 43 9.61 -2.49 6.88
C ARG A 43 9.77 -0.97 6.87
N HIS A 44 8.70 -0.23 6.59
CA HIS A 44 8.70 1.24 6.65
C HIS A 44 8.52 1.78 8.07
N THR A 45 9.55 2.40 8.65
CA THR A 45 9.50 2.94 10.02
C THR A 45 9.07 4.40 10.10
N GLY A 46 8.83 5.05 8.96
CA GLY A 46 8.43 6.46 8.90
C GLY A 46 6.92 6.66 9.09
N PHE A 47 6.46 7.86 8.77
CA PHE A 47 5.04 8.19 8.81
C PHE A 47 4.27 7.38 7.76
N TRP A 48 3.13 6.82 8.16
CA TRP A 48 2.13 6.22 7.29
C TRP A 48 0.75 6.42 7.92
N GLN A 49 -0.24 6.79 7.11
CA GLN A 49 -1.63 6.93 7.55
C GLN A 49 -2.60 6.68 6.39
N SER A 50 -3.65 5.91 6.64
CA SER A 50 -4.77 5.72 5.71
C SER A 50 -5.87 6.75 5.95
N MET A 51 -6.72 6.99 4.95
CA MET A 51 -7.91 7.83 5.08
C MET A 51 -9.16 7.04 4.69
N ASN A 52 -9.84 6.46 5.67
CA ASN A 52 -11.03 5.63 5.44
C ASN A 52 -12.31 6.27 5.97
N THR A 53 -12.18 7.17 6.93
CA THR A 53 -13.29 7.84 7.62
C THR A 53 -13.10 9.35 7.64
N MET A 54 -14.19 10.08 7.91
CA MET A 54 -14.15 11.54 8.07
C MET A 54 -13.19 11.99 9.20
N LYS A 55 -13.03 11.16 10.25
CA LYS A 55 -12.08 11.44 11.33
C LYS A 55 -10.64 11.44 10.80
N ASP A 56 -10.32 10.55 9.87
CA ASP A 56 -8.98 10.47 9.26
C ASP A 56 -8.69 11.69 8.40
N THR A 57 -9.69 12.16 7.64
CA THR A 57 -9.60 13.41 6.86
C THR A 57 -9.30 14.60 7.77
N MET A 58 -10.09 14.79 8.83
CA MET A 58 -9.88 15.87 9.79
C MET A 58 -8.51 15.80 10.48
N LEU A 59 -7.98 14.59 10.70
CA LEU A 59 -6.64 14.40 11.25
C LEU A 59 -5.56 14.79 10.23
N LEU A 60 -5.66 14.31 8.99
CA LEU A 60 -4.70 14.59 7.93
C LEU A 60 -4.68 16.08 7.58
N GLU A 61 -5.82 16.75 7.57
CA GLU A 61 -5.90 18.21 7.40
C GLU A 61 -5.14 18.96 8.51
N LYS A 62 -5.32 18.55 9.77
CA LYS A 62 -4.58 19.16 10.89
C LYS A 62 -3.07 18.98 10.78
N ILE A 63 -2.62 17.83 10.26
CA ILE A 63 -1.20 17.56 10.03
C ILE A 63 -0.68 18.41 8.85
N TRP A 64 -1.49 18.53 7.79
CA TRP A 64 -1.19 19.33 6.60
C TRP A 64 -0.96 20.81 6.91
N GLN A 65 -1.78 21.41 7.78
CA GLN A 65 -1.65 22.81 8.19
C GLN A 65 -0.39 23.10 9.04
N LYS A 66 0.36 22.08 9.45
CA LYS A 66 1.56 22.23 10.29
C LYS A 66 2.82 21.93 9.50
N ASN A 67 3.14 20.65 9.37
CA ASN A 67 4.32 20.15 8.67
C ASN A 67 4.05 18.72 8.20
N PRO A 68 3.40 18.53 7.05
CA PRO A 68 2.97 17.21 6.59
C PRO A 68 4.18 16.35 6.24
N PRO A 69 4.43 15.22 6.95
CA PRO A 69 5.62 14.40 6.75
C PRO A 69 5.62 13.66 5.40
N TRP A 70 4.47 13.58 4.71
CA TRP A 70 4.37 13.01 3.37
C TRP A 70 4.61 14.02 2.24
N LYS A 71 4.64 15.34 2.53
CA LYS A 71 4.99 16.37 1.54
C LYS A 71 6.50 16.45 1.44
N VAL A 72 7.09 15.62 0.58
CA VAL A 72 8.55 15.55 0.37
C VAL A 72 9.05 16.39 -0.81
N TRP A 73 8.16 17.18 -1.42
CA TRP A 73 8.46 18.03 -2.57
C TRP A 73 8.50 19.52 -2.17
N GLU A 74 9.25 20.30 -2.96
CA GLU A 74 9.32 21.76 -2.87
C GLU A 74 8.19 22.42 -3.70
N GLU A 75 7.97 23.71 -3.48
CA GLU A 75 7.02 24.53 -4.28
C GLU A 75 7.66 25.06 -5.57
#